data_AF-A0AB38TF57-F1
#
_entry.id   AF-A0AB38TF57-F1
#
_cell.length_a   1.000
_cell.length_b   1.000
_cell.length_c   1.000
_cell.angle_alpha   90.00
_cell.angle_beta   90.00
_cell.angle_gamma   90.00
#
_symmetry.space_group_name_H-M   'P 1'
#
loop_
_entity.id
_entity.type
_entity.pdbx_description
1 polymer ?
#
loop_
_entity_poly.entity_id
_entity_poly.type
_entity_poly.pdbx_seq_one_letter_code
_entity_poly.pdbx_strand_id
1 'polypeptide(L)'
;MIAKLLHAGYQVDVYDIDPAAAKDVVEKGARWHDAPRDAARDCEIVITCLPLPHDVFDNMTGEQGALAGMAPGSVWIDTSTTDYHNTIEIARRAAAISVHSLEAPVSNLSHMGVDFANVSFFVGGPPEAYERCGKVLQIMGSISFHVGDIGQGQSVKLLTNLLFYAAAVASGHALCRSVREGVPAQQAWRKFVASPANSVAVEQFVPFLLDGSYDRSCTLEITVKDMGLTVQLADELGVGLPIGRAVERRYCEAGRKFDRYDSHLRVVELAEVVFGVRLKVPGYRAPSKYGADSAHPPDQEFLTDPVGRIKPKREHVFPLGDVSLSDIQIRLLRSLVGELTHVNRLILDEAFDLGRGMGLSDALICDVITWSVGASAWSDTHAQQYSNEPLIKPAAAIAPPMRTVPHLICPYTEELT
;
A
#
# COMPACT_ATOMS: atom_id res chain seq x y z
N MET A 1 -7.20 11.28 -7.76
CA MET A 1 -7.49 12.16 -6.61
C MET A 1 -7.96 13.55 -7.06
N ILE A 2 -7.16 14.35 -7.77
CA ILE A 2 -7.52 15.72 -8.23
C ILE A 2 -8.90 15.79 -8.92
N ALA A 3 -9.19 14.89 -9.86
CA ALA A 3 -10.47 14.88 -10.56
C ALA A 3 -11.70 14.74 -9.63
N LYS A 4 -11.55 14.07 -8.48
CA LYS A 4 -12.63 13.94 -7.48
C LYS A 4 -12.84 15.25 -6.70
N LEU A 5 -11.76 15.94 -6.37
CA LEU A 5 -11.83 17.27 -5.73
C LEU A 5 -12.51 18.29 -6.66
N LEU A 6 -12.11 18.33 -7.94
CA LEU A 6 -12.76 19.17 -8.95
C LEU A 6 -14.25 18.86 -9.07
N HIS A 7 -14.63 17.57 -9.15
CA HIS A 7 -16.04 17.17 -9.21
C HIS A 7 -16.84 17.57 -7.97
N ALA A 8 -16.21 17.57 -6.79
CA ALA A 8 -16.82 18.03 -5.55
C ALA A 8 -16.89 19.57 -5.42
N GLY A 9 -16.44 20.33 -6.43
CA GLY A 9 -16.54 21.78 -6.50
C GLY A 9 -15.40 22.54 -5.84
N TYR A 10 -14.28 21.87 -5.52
CA TYR A 10 -13.09 22.55 -5.00
C TYR A 10 -12.38 23.32 -6.12
N GLN A 11 -11.84 24.49 -5.78
CA GLN A 11 -10.81 25.12 -6.61
C GLN A 11 -9.51 24.34 -6.38
N VAL A 12 -8.87 23.92 -7.47
CA VAL A 12 -7.65 23.12 -7.41
C VAL A 12 -6.57 23.81 -8.22
N ASP A 13 -5.51 24.23 -7.55
CA ASP A 13 -4.27 24.70 -8.12
C ASP A 13 -3.29 23.51 -8.20
N VAL A 14 -2.61 23.35 -9.33
CA VAL A 14 -1.78 22.18 -9.63
C VAL A 14 -0.42 22.57 -10.18
N TYR A 15 0.58 21.79 -9.82
CA TYR A 15 1.92 21.80 -10.37
C TYR A 15 2.38 20.36 -10.53
N ASP A 16 3.12 20.08 -11.60
CA ASP A 16 3.88 18.86 -11.81
C ASP A 16 5.19 19.25 -12.53
N ILE A 17 6.26 18.45 -12.38
CA ILE A 17 7.47 18.69 -13.18
C ILE A 17 7.23 18.36 -14.67
N ASP A 18 6.25 17.51 -14.97
CA ASP A 18 5.79 17.19 -16.32
C ASP A 18 4.43 17.88 -16.60
N PRO A 19 4.40 18.98 -17.37
CA PRO A 19 3.16 19.63 -17.77
C PRO A 19 2.18 18.70 -18.50
N ALA A 20 2.67 17.65 -19.17
CA ALA A 20 1.80 16.69 -19.85
C ALA A 20 0.96 15.88 -18.86
N ALA A 21 1.48 15.61 -17.65
CA ALA A 21 0.76 14.87 -16.61
C ALA A 21 -0.45 15.66 -16.06
N ALA A 22 -0.41 16.99 -16.10
CA ALA A 22 -1.50 17.84 -15.62
C ALA A 22 -2.58 18.13 -16.68
N LYS A 23 -2.35 17.80 -17.95
CA LYS A 23 -3.25 18.14 -19.06
C LYS A 23 -4.70 17.76 -18.78
N ASP A 24 -4.95 16.51 -18.40
CA ASP A 24 -6.29 15.97 -18.16
C ASP A 24 -7.05 16.66 -17.02
N VAL A 25 -6.34 17.17 -16.01
CA VAL A 25 -6.96 17.85 -14.86
C VAL A 25 -7.14 19.34 -15.11
N VAL A 26 -6.24 19.96 -15.88
CA VAL A 26 -6.38 21.35 -16.35
C VAL A 26 -7.58 21.49 -17.28
N GLU A 27 -7.77 20.54 -18.21
CA GLU A 27 -8.97 20.48 -19.06
C GLU A 27 -10.27 20.33 -18.26
N LYS A 28 -10.20 19.79 -17.04
CA LYS A 28 -11.32 19.64 -16.09
C LYS A 28 -11.46 20.81 -15.12
N GLY A 29 -10.65 21.86 -15.26
CA GLY A 29 -10.78 23.10 -14.48
C GLY A 29 -9.75 23.31 -13.38
N ALA A 30 -8.71 22.47 -13.26
CA ALA A 30 -7.57 22.78 -12.40
C ALA A 30 -6.76 23.97 -12.97
N ARG A 31 -6.22 24.81 -12.08
CA ARG A 31 -5.35 25.93 -12.46
C ARG A 31 -3.89 25.51 -12.39
N TRP A 32 -3.20 25.57 -13.52
CA TRP A 32 -1.78 25.27 -13.60
C TRP A 32 -0.92 26.40 -13.01
N HIS A 33 0.20 26.02 -12.38
CA HIS A 33 1.27 26.91 -11.94
C HIS A 33 2.63 26.31 -12.29
N ASP A 34 3.64 27.17 -12.43
CA ASP A 34 5.00 26.78 -12.86
C ASP A 34 5.95 26.43 -11.70
N ALA A 35 5.47 26.52 -10.44
CA ALA A 35 6.24 26.17 -9.25
C ALA A 35 5.34 25.71 -8.09
N PRO A 36 5.84 24.83 -7.20
CA PRO A 36 5.12 24.43 -5.98
C PRO A 36 4.71 25.61 -5.10
N ARG A 37 5.60 26.59 -4.93
CA ARG A 37 5.31 27.83 -4.19
C ARG A 37 4.06 28.54 -4.71
N ASP A 38 3.96 28.66 -6.02
CA ASP A 38 2.91 29.46 -6.64
C ASP A 38 1.58 28.66 -6.65
N ALA A 39 1.64 27.33 -6.84
CA ALA A 39 0.50 26.43 -6.65
C ALA A 39 -0.03 26.42 -5.21
N ALA A 40 0.85 26.57 -4.21
CA ALA A 40 0.49 26.59 -2.80
C ALA A 40 -0.07 27.94 -2.31
N ARG A 41 0.06 29.00 -3.11
CA ARG A 41 -0.37 30.35 -2.73
C ARG A 41 -1.88 30.40 -2.57
N ASP A 42 -2.33 31.06 -1.50
CA ASP A 42 -3.76 31.23 -1.16
C ASP A 42 -4.53 29.91 -0.98
N CYS A 43 -3.83 28.78 -0.84
CA CYS A 43 -4.43 27.47 -0.60
C CYS A 43 -4.61 27.20 0.90
N GLU A 44 -5.81 26.76 1.30
CA GLU A 44 -6.08 26.33 2.67
C GLU A 44 -5.50 24.95 2.99
N ILE A 45 -5.37 24.10 1.95
CA ILE A 45 -4.87 22.74 2.00
C ILE A 45 -3.94 22.54 0.80
N VAL A 46 -2.71 22.09 1.06
CA VAL A 46 -1.71 21.73 0.05
C VAL A 46 -1.44 20.24 0.14
N ILE A 47 -1.50 19.52 -0.98
CA ILE A 47 -1.35 18.06 -1.01
C ILE A 47 -0.14 17.71 -1.88
N THR A 48 0.76 16.88 -1.36
CA THR A 48 1.87 16.28 -2.12
C THR A 48 1.63 14.80 -2.39
N CYS A 49 2.03 14.33 -3.58
CA CYS A 49 1.97 12.94 -4.00
C CYS A 49 3.13 12.67 -4.97
N LEU A 50 4.32 12.50 -4.41
CA LEU A 50 5.59 12.49 -5.13
C LEU A 50 6.31 11.14 -4.99
N PRO A 51 7.15 10.74 -5.98
CA PRO A 51 7.64 9.38 -6.06
C PRO A 51 8.75 9.06 -5.04
N LEU A 52 9.71 9.96 -4.84
CA LEU A 52 10.88 9.74 -3.99
C LEU A 52 10.96 10.75 -2.84
N PRO A 53 11.70 10.44 -1.75
CA PRO A 53 11.71 11.31 -0.57
C PRO A 53 12.32 12.68 -0.83
N HIS A 54 13.35 12.76 -1.69
CA HIS A 54 13.95 14.04 -2.08
C HIS A 54 12.98 14.89 -2.89
N ASP A 55 12.10 14.28 -3.71
CA ASP A 55 11.09 15.04 -4.43
C ASP A 55 10.15 15.75 -3.45
N VAL A 56 9.70 15.07 -2.40
CA VAL A 56 8.88 15.68 -1.34
C VAL A 56 9.65 16.81 -0.65
N PHE A 57 10.89 16.53 -0.23
CA PHE A 57 11.70 17.50 0.51
C PHE A 57 11.99 18.78 -0.30
N ASP A 58 12.39 18.63 -1.55
CA ASP A 58 12.74 19.75 -2.42
C ASP A 58 11.51 20.55 -2.83
N ASN A 59 10.39 19.88 -3.18
CA ASN A 59 9.15 20.57 -3.54
C ASN A 59 8.48 21.25 -2.35
N MET A 60 8.76 20.83 -1.11
CA MET A 60 8.25 21.52 0.08
C MET A 60 9.18 22.64 0.55
N THR A 61 10.50 22.38 0.60
CA THR A 61 11.45 23.23 1.33
C THR A 61 12.44 24.01 0.47
N GLY A 62 12.49 23.73 -0.85
CA GLY A 62 13.35 24.45 -1.79
C GLY A 62 12.97 25.93 -1.92
N GLU A 63 13.80 26.70 -2.63
CA GLU A 63 13.58 28.15 -2.85
C GLU A 63 12.22 28.46 -3.49
N GLN A 64 11.76 27.57 -4.38
CA GLN A 64 10.45 27.61 -5.02
C GLN A 64 9.48 26.57 -4.43
N GLY A 65 9.78 26.06 -3.23
CA GLY A 65 9.01 25.04 -2.54
C GLY A 65 7.68 25.58 -2.00
N ALA A 66 6.73 24.67 -1.79
CA ALA A 66 5.37 24.97 -1.37
C ALA A 66 5.32 25.76 -0.05
N LEU A 67 6.19 25.45 0.94
CA LEU A 67 6.20 26.17 2.22
C LEU A 67 6.42 27.68 2.06
N ALA A 68 7.13 28.12 1.02
CA ALA A 68 7.34 29.55 0.75
C ALA A 68 6.08 30.28 0.24
N GLY A 69 5.05 29.53 -0.20
CA GLY A 69 3.77 30.06 -0.69
C GLY A 69 2.61 29.83 0.27
N MET A 70 2.75 28.93 1.23
CA MET A 70 1.69 28.57 2.17
C MET A 70 1.43 29.69 3.19
N ALA A 71 0.15 29.93 3.48
CA ALA A 71 -0.27 30.91 4.47
C ALA A 71 -0.30 30.30 5.89
N PRO A 72 -0.04 31.10 6.95
CA PRO A 72 -0.28 30.69 8.33
C PRO A 72 -1.69 30.14 8.52
N GLY A 73 -1.81 29.02 9.24
CA GLY A 73 -3.06 28.31 9.44
C GLY A 73 -3.46 27.38 8.30
N SER A 74 -2.75 27.31 7.17
CA SER A 74 -2.99 26.27 6.15
C SER A 74 -2.53 24.88 6.63
N VAL A 75 -2.92 23.82 5.90
CA VAL A 75 -2.54 22.43 6.18
C VAL A 75 -1.77 21.85 4.99
N TRP A 76 -0.61 21.28 5.24
CA TRP A 76 0.07 20.40 4.29
C TRP A 76 -0.33 18.94 4.56
N ILE A 77 -0.69 18.20 3.52
CA ILE A 77 -1.01 16.77 3.56
C ILE A 77 -0.06 16.04 2.61
N ASP A 78 0.83 15.20 3.13
CA ASP A 78 1.69 14.37 2.28
C ASP A 78 1.09 12.98 2.07
N THR A 79 0.66 12.69 0.84
CA THR A 79 0.15 11.37 0.46
C THR A 79 1.22 10.45 -0.12
N SER A 80 2.46 10.93 -0.19
CA SER A 80 3.63 10.17 -0.65
C SER A 80 4.00 9.09 0.35
N THR A 81 4.70 8.06 -0.13
CA THR A 81 5.47 7.17 0.77
C THR A 81 6.89 7.69 0.81
N THR A 82 7.31 8.24 1.94
CA THR A 82 8.60 8.96 2.09
C THR A 82 9.32 8.50 3.36
N ASP A 83 10.58 8.90 3.54
CA ASP A 83 11.32 8.58 4.75
C ASP A 83 10.81 9.37 5.95
N TYR A 84 10.87 8.74 7.12
CA TYR A 84 10.42 9.29 8.39
C TYR A 84 11.08 10.64 8.71
N HIS A 85 12.40 10.75 8.51
CA HIS A 85 13.17 11.95 8.92
C HIS A 85 12.80 13.18 8.10
N ASN A 86 12.61 13.03 6.79
CA ASN A 86 12.14 14.10 5.92
C ASN A 86 10.76 14.58 6.34
N THR A 87 9.82 13.68 6.64
CA THR A 87 8.49 14.10 7.11
C THR A 87 8.56 14.93 8.39
N ILE A 88 9.34 14.47 9.39
CA ILE A 88 9.50 15.20 10.65
C ILE A 88 10.15 16.57 10.43
N GLU A 89 11.18 16.65 9.59
CA GLU A 89 11.88 17.91 9.32
C GLU A 89 11.00 18.90 8.55
N ILE A 90 10.27 18.46 7.52
CA ILE A 90 9.35 19.33 6.79
C ILE A 90 8.24 19.82 7.72
N ALA A 91 7.68 18.93 8.55
CA ALA A 91 6.66 19.30 9.53
C ALA A 91 7.16 20.34 10.55
N ARG A 92 8.41 20.21 11.00
CA ARG A 92 9.06 21.19 11.88
C ARG A 92 9.19 22.56 11.19
N ARG A 93 9.56 22.59 9.90
CA ARG A 93 9.64 23.85 9.12
C ARG A 93 8.27 24.46 8.87
N ALA A 94 7.27 23.63 8.56
CA ALA A 94 5.89 24.05 8.40
C ALA A 94 5.35 24.68 9.70
N ALA A 95 5.57 24.04 10.85
CA ALA A 95 5.16 24.56 12.14
C ALA A 95 5.80 25.92 12.47
N ALA A 96 7.05 26.17 12.06
CA ALA A 96 7.72 27.46 12.25
C ALA A 96 7.04 28.63 11.53
N ILE A 97 6.27 28.36 10.47
CA ILE A 97 5.44 29.34 9.76
C ILE A 97 3.94 29.17 10.05
N SER A 98 3.60 28.48 11.15
CA SER A 98 2.22 28.20 11.59
C SER A 98 1.39 27.39 10.59
N VAL A 99 2.03 26.52 9.80
CA VAL A 99 1.36 25.55 8.93
C VAL A 99 1.25 24.22 9.65
N HIS A 100 0.05 23.62 9.65
CA HIS A 100 -0.16 22.27 10.17
C HIS A 100 0.28 21.23 9.16
N SER A 101 0.77 20.08 9.63
CA SER A 101 1.24 18.99 8.77
C SER A 101 0.50 17.71 9.10
N LEU A 102 0.01 17.04 8.07
CA LEU A 102 -0.49 15.68 8.10
C LEU A 102 0.35 14.87 7.11
N GLU A 103 0.79 13.70 7.51
CA GLU A 103 1.11 12.66 6.54
C GLU A 103 -0.11 11.78 6.37
N ALA A 104 -0.34 11.31 5.15
CA ALA A 104 -1.47 10.48 4.77
C ALA A 104 -1.07 9.55 3.61
N PRO A 105 -0.03 8.71 3.75
CA PRO A 105 0.33 7.75 2.72
C PRO A 105 -0.87 6.88 2.33
N VAL A 106 -0.98 6.61 1.04
CA VAL A 106 -2.08 5.86 0.44
C VAL A 106 -1.84 4.34 0.44
N SER A 107 -2.90 3.60 0.75
CA SER A 107 -3.00 2.16 0.50
C SER A 107 -4.20 1.85 -0.42
N ASN A 108 -4.19 0.65 -0.98
CA ASN A 108 -4.87 0.21 -2.21
C ASN A 108 -4.25 0.79 -3.49
N LEU A 109 -3.87 -0.11 -4.39
CA LEU A 109 -3.21 0.27 -5.64
C LEU A 109 -4.18 0.94 -6.61
N SER A 110 -3.64 1.64 -7.61
CA SER A 110 -4.41 2.49 -8.51
C SER A 110 -5.61 1.78 -9.16
N HIS A 111 -5.44 0.49 -9.51
CA HIS A 111 -6.48 -0.33 -10.13
C HIS A 111 -7.60 -0.80 -9.18
N MET A 112 -7.46 -0.53 -7.87
CA MET A 112 -8.38 -0.88 -6.79
C MET A 112 -8.77 0.30 -5.89
N GLY A 113 -8.10 1.44 -6.05
CA GLY A 113 -8.23 2.57 -5.15
C GLY A 113 -8.53 3.84 -5.92
N VAL A 114 -7.54 4.35 -6.64
CA VAL A 114 -7.56 5.73 -7.16
C VAL A 114 -8.71 6.00 -8.13
N ASP A 115 -9.01 5.06 -9.03
CA ASP A 115 -10.03 5.27 -10.08
C ASP A 115 -11.44 5.47 -9.53
N PHE A 116 -11.76 4.84 -8.41
CA PHE A 116 -13.11 4.84 -7.83
C PHE A 116 -13.13 5.36 -6.38
N ALA A 117 -12.12 6.14 -6.00
CA ALA A 117 -12.00 6.77 -4.67
C ALA A 117 -12.09 5.76 -3.52
N ASN A 118 -11.37 4.66 -3.67
CA ASN A 118 -11.31 3.55 -2.71
C ASN A 118 -9.91 3.36 -2.11
N VAL A 119 -9.10 4.43 -2.09
CA VAL A 119 -7.83 4.43 -1.36
C VAL A 119 -8.09 4.56 0.13
N SER A 120 -7.23 3.94 0.93
CA SER A 120 -7.17 4.12 2.37
C SER A 120 -6.02 5.07 2.71
N PHE A 121 -6.26 6.06 3.56
CA PHE A 121 -5.21 6.95 4.06
C PHE A 121 -4.81 6.55 5.49
N PHE A 122 -3.51 6.45 5.77
CA PHE A 122 -3.00 6.30 7.13
C PHE A 122 -2.46 7.63 7.62
N VAL A 123 -3.27 8.34 8.39
CA VAL A 123 -3.05 9.75 8.72
C VAL A 123 -2.31 9.90 10.05
N GLY A 124 -1.10 10.44 9.99
CA GLY A 124 -0.33 10.87 11.16
C GLY A 124 -0.31 12.40 11.26
N GLY A 125 -0.50 12.94 12.46
CA GLY A 125 -0.42 14.39 12.72
C GLY A 125 -1.50 14.90 13.69
N PRO A 126 -1.62 16.22 13.87
CA PRO A 126 -2.51 16.79 14.87
C PRO A 126 -4.00 16.48 14.60
N PRO A 127 -4.78 16.03 15.61
CA PRO A 127 -6.20 15.71 15.44
C PRO A 127 -7.03 16.85 14.85
N GLU A 128 -6.77 18.09 15.25
CA GLU A 128 -7.49 19.27 14.76
C GLU A 128 -7.27 19.52 13.25
N ALA A 129 -6.07 19.22 12.76
CA ALA A 129 -5.77 19.32 11.33
C ALA A 129 -6.45 18.19 10.57
N TYR A 130 -6.45 16.98 11.13
CA TYR A 130 -7.15 15.82 10.56
C TYR A 130 -8.65 16.06 10.45
N GLU A 131 -9.30 16.55 11.52
CA GLU A 131 -10.73 16.86 11.53
C GLU A 131 -11.10 17.89 10.45
N ARG A 132 -10.29 18.94 10.31
CA ARG A 132 -10.47 19.97 9.28
C ARG A 132 -10.34 19.42 7.85
N CYS A 133 -9.43 18.47 7.65
CA CYS A 133 -9.16 17.90 6.33
C CYS A 133 -9.98 16.64 6.01
N GLY A 134 -10.77 16.13 6.97
CA GLY A 134 -11.49 14.87 6.85
C GLY A 134 -12.39 14.79 5.60
N LYS A 135 -13.09 15.89 5.26
CA LYS A 135 -13.93 15.93 4.05
C LYS A 135 -13.11 15.79 2.76
N VAL A 136 -11.93 16.41 2.70
CA VAL A 136 -11.03 16.33 1.53
C VAL A 136 -10.47 14.93 1.38
N LEU A 137 -10.03 14.32 2.48
CA LEU A 137 -9.56 12.93 2.50
C LEU A 137 -10.67 11.96 2.06
N GLN A 138 -11.91 12.14 2.56
CA GLN A 138 -13.07 11.32 2.19
C GLN A 138 -13.51 11.49 0.73
N ILE A 139 -13.24 12.63 0.10
CA ILE A 139 -13.51 12.81 -1.34
C ILE A 139 -12.46 12.07 -2.19
N MET A 140 -11.22 12.00 -1.71
CA MET A 140 -10.13 11.35 -2.44
C MET A 140 -10.07 9.84 -2.24
N GLY A 141 -10.56 9.32 -1.11
CA GLY A 141 -10.50 7.91 -0.74
C GLY A 141 -11.74 7.41 0.01
N SER A 142 -11.79 6.11 0.31
CA SER A 142 -12.94 5.49 0.98
C SER A 142 -12.85 5.57 2.49
N ILE A 143 -11.62 5.56 3.03
CA ILE A 143 -11.37 5.57 4.47
C ILE A 143 -10.08 6.31 4.79
N SER A 144 -10.07 7.00 5.93
CA SER A 144 -8.86 7.56 6.53
C SER A 144 -8.79 7.13 7.99
N PHE A 145 -7.64 6.61 8.40
CA PHE A 145 -7.35 6.23 9.78
C PHE A 145 -6.49 7.33 10.38
N HIS A 146 -6.91 7.96 11.46
CA HIS A 146 -5.98 8.74 12.27
C HIS A 146 -5.18 7.76 13.12
N VAL A 147 -3.93 7.53 12.72
CA VAL A 147 -3.09 6.46 13.29
C VAL A 147 -2.23 6.96 14.46
N GLY A 148 -2.07 8.28 14.58
CA GLY A 148 -1.37 8.92 15.70
C GLY A 148 -0.62 10.16 15.27
N ASP A 149 0.57 10.36 15.85
CA ASP A 149 1.42 11.52 15.58
C ASP A 149 2.07 11.45 14.19
N ILE A 150 2.64 12.57 13.75
CA ILE A 150 3.41 12.63 12.50
C ILE A 150 4.59 11.64 12.56
N GLY A 151 4.81 10.92 11.46
CA GLY A 151 5.71 9.78 11.33
C GLY A 151 5.05 8.40 11.48
N GLN A 152 3.90 8.27 12.15
CA GLN A 152 3.21 6.99 12.35
C GLN A 152 2.40 6.49 11.13
N GLY A 153 1.89 7.38 10.30
CA GLY A 153 1.28 7.06 9.00
C GLY A 153 2.29 6.43 8.03
N GLN A 154 3.49 7.01 7.90
CA GLN A 154 4.56 6.41 7.08
C GLN A 154 4.95 5.04 7.62
N SER A 155 4.99 4.93 8.94
CA SER A 155 5.28 3.68 9.64
C SER A 155 4.31 2.55 9.29
N VAL A 156 3.01 2.82 9.35
CA VAL A 156 1.96 1.91 8.90
C VAL A 156 2.07 1.57 7.42
N LYS A 157 2.43 2.54 6.58
CA LYS A 157 2.60 2.30 5.15
C LYS A 157 3.76 1.34 4.86
N LEU A 158 4.90 1.52 5.50
CA LEU A 158 6.09 0.68 5.29
C LEU A 158 5.87 -0.78 5.72
N LEU A 159 5.20 -1.01 6.85
CA LEU A 159 4.89 -2.39 7.30
C LEU A 159 3.83 -3.06 6.41
N THR A 160 2.84 -2.32 5.90
CA THR A 160 1.82 -2.92 5.02
C THR A 160 2.39 -3.23 3.63
N ASN A 161 3.27 -2.37 3.13
CA ASN A 161 4.05 -2.62 1.91
C ASN A 161 4.96 -3.85 2.05
N LEU A 162 5.62 -4.04 3.20
CA LEU A 162 6.44 -5.22 3.47
C LEU A 162 5.66 -6.54 3.26
N LEU A 163 4.47 -6.63 3.85
CA LEU A 163 3.58 -7.79 3.70
C LEU A 163 3.20 -8.03 2.23
N PHE A 164 2.83 -6.95 1.55
CA PHE A 164 2.41 -7.00 0.15
C PHE A 164 3.54 -7.46 -0.78
N TYR A 165 4.73 -6.90 -0.63
CA TYR A 165 5.89 -7.21 -1.46
C TYR A 165 6.43 -8.63 -1.22
N ALA A 166 6.40 -9.10 0.03
CA ALA A 166 6.75 -10.47 0.37
C ALA A 166 5.80 -11.47 -0.30
N ALA A 167 4.48 -11.21 -0.25
CA ALA A 167 3.48 -12.05 -0.89
C ALA A 167 3.67 -12.12 -2.41
N ALA A 168 4.02 -11.02 -3.08
CA ALA A 168 4.31 -11.00 -4.52
C ALA A 168 5.50 -11.90 -4.88
N VAL A 169 6.61 -11.79 -4.14
CA VAL A 169 7.83 -12.60 -4.37
C VAL A 169 7.57 -14.08 -4.10
N ALA A 170 6.95 -14.41 -2.96
CA ALA A 170 6.69 -15.78 -2.53
C ALA A 170 5.71 -16.48 -3.47
N SER A 171 4.58 -15.84 -3.79
CA SER A 171 3.58 -16.39 -4.70
C SER A 171 4.10 -16.57 -6.12
N GLY A 172 4.89 -15.61 -6.63
CA GLY A 172 5.56 -15.74 -7.93
C GLY A 172 6.45 -16.98 -8.01
N HIS A 173 7.22 -17.26 -6.95
CA HIS A 173 8.05 -18.46 -6.84
C HIS A 173 7.20 -19.74 -6.82
N ALA A 174 6.15 -19.79 -5.99
CA ALA A 174 5.26 -20.95 -5.89
C ALA A 174 4.51 -21.24 -7.19
N LEU A 175 4.09 -20.20 -7.92
CA LEU A 175 3.49 -20.32 -9.25
C LEU A 175 4.50 -20.89 -10.25
N CYS A 176 5.73 -20.38 -10.28
CA CYS A 176 6.77 -20.88 -11.17
C CYS A 176 7.09 -22.37 -10.90
N ARG A 177 7.14 -22.75 -9.62
CA ARG A 177 7.31 -24.15 -9.21
C ARG A 177 6.15 -25.02 -9.69
N SER A 178 4.92 -24.54 -9.53
CA SER A 178 3.71 -25.25 -9.97
C SER A 178 3.75 -25.52 -11.48
N VAL A 179 4.06 -24.51 -12.29
CA VAL A 179 4.16 -24.63 -13.74
C VAL A 179 5.28 -25.58 -14.16
N ARG A 180 6.45 -25.52 -13.51
CA ARG A 180 7.57 -26.44 -13.80
C ARG A 180 7.16 -27.91 -13.60
N GLU A 181 6.31 -28.18 -12.62
CA GLU A 181 5.84 -29.54 -12.29
C GLU A 181 4.53 -29.91 -13.04
N GLY A 182 4.16 -29.14 -14.07
CA GLY A 182 3.03 -29.42 -14.96
C GLY A 182 1.66 -29.03 -14.41
N VAL A 183 1.59 -28.25 -13.34
CA VAL A 183 0.33 -27.66 -12.85
C VAL A 183 0.10 -26.32 -13.54
N PRO A 184 -1.02 -26.12 -14.26
CA PRO A 184 -1.29 -24.84 -14.92
C PRO A 184 -1.37 -23.68 -13.92
N ALA A 185 -0.78 -22.53 -14.29
CA ALA A 185 -0.65 -21.37 -13.42
C ALA A 185 -2.01 -20.87 -12.88
N GLN A 186 -3.06 -20.86 -13.72
CA GLN A 186 -4.41 -20.47 -13.34
C GLN A 186 -5.08 -21.44 -12.33
N GLN A 187 -4.75 -22.73 -12.40
CA GLN A 187 -5.23 -23.72 -11.43
C GLN A 187 -4.49 -23.57 -10.10
N ALA A 188 -3.17 -23.40 -10.14
CA ALA A 188 -2.36 -23.15 -8.95
C ALA A 188 -2.81 -21.87 -8.23
N TRP A 189 -2.99 -20.77 -8.99
CA TRP A 189 -3.50 -19.50 -8.47
C TRP A 189 -4.84 -19.66 -7.75
N ARG A 190 -5.85 -20.28 -8.40
CA ARG A 190 -7.16 -20.52 -7.78
C ARG A 190 -7.06 -21.38 -6.51
N LYS A 191 -6.12 -22.33 -6.46
CA LYS A 191 -5.86 -23.13 -5.25
C LYS A 191 -5.23 -22.30 -4.13
N PHE A 192 -4.29 -21.40 -4.44
CA PHE A 192 -3.70 -20.51 -3.45
C PHE A 192 -4.73 -19.54 -2.87
N VAL A 193 -5.54 -18.91 -3.73
CA VAL A 193 -6.63 -18.00 -3.32
C VAL A 193 -7.65 -18.71 -2.43
N ALA A 194 -7.99 -19.97 -2.73
CA ALA A 194 -8.95 -20.76 -1.97
C ALA A 194 -8.36 -21.45 -0.72
N SER A 195 -7.21 -21.00 -0.21
CA SER A 195 -6.47 -21.63 0.88
C SER A 195 -5.91 -20.60 1.88
N PRO A 196 -5.34 -21.04 3.02
CA PRO A 196 -4.65 -20.14 3.96
C PRO A 196 -3.43 -19.39 3.38
N ALA A 197 -2.94 -19.80 2.20
CA ALA A 197 -1.89 -19.10 1.47
C ALA A 197 -2.36 -17.82 0.78
N ASN A 198 -3.66 -17.53 0.80
CA ASN A 198 -4.22 -16.36 0.15
C ASN A 198 -3.56 -15.07 0.67
N SER A 199 -3.61 -13.99 -0.11
CA SER A 199 -3.33 -12.61 0.32
C SER A 199 -4.04 -11.66 -0.64
N VAL A 200 -4.28 -10.42 -0.24
CA VAL A 200 -4.76 -9.40 -1.19
C VAL A 200 -3.84 -9.28 -2.40
N ALA A 201 -2.52 -9.38 -2.21
CA ALA A 201 -1.54 -9.37 -3.29
C ALA A 201 -1.75 -10.54 -4.28
N VAL A 202 -1.99 -11.75 -3.77
CA VAL A 202 -2.23 -12.95 -4.59
C VAL A 202 -3.53 -12.85 -5.37
N GLU A 203 -4.60 -12.33 -4.76
CA GLU A 203 -5.88 -12.11 -5.47
C GLU A 203 -5.72 -11.09 -6.61
N GLN A 204 -5.01 -10.00 -6.35
CA GLN A 204 -5.03 -8.82 -7.23
C GLN A 204 -3.98 -8.87 -8.35
N PHE A 205 -2.75 -9.29 -8.06
CA PHE A 205 -1.64 -9.12 -9.00
C PHE A 205 -1.33 -10.34 -9.85
N VAL A 206 -1.62 -11.53 -9.36
CA VAL A 206 -1.41 -12.75 -10.13
C VAL A 206 -2.14 -12.71 -11.48
N PRO A 207 -3.39 -12.21 -11.59
CA PRO A 207 -4.00 -11.97 -12.89
C PRO A 207 -3.11 -11.22 -13.91
N PHE A 208 -2.37 -10.19 -13.49
CA PHE A 208 -1.47 -9.43 -14.37
C PHE A 208 -0.15 -10.14 -14.67
N LEU A 209 0.27 -11.08 -13.81
CA LEU A 209 1.35 -12.02 -14.14
C LEU A 209 0.89 -13.02 -15.22
N LEU A 210 -0.37 -13.48 -15.12
CA LEU A 210 -0.93 -14.49 -16.02
C LEU A 210 -1.27 -13.94 -17.41
N ASP A 211 -1.64 -12.67 -17.57
CA ASP A 211 -1.79 -12.08 -18.91
C ASP A 211 -0.47 -11.50 -19.48
N GLY A 212 0.53 -11.34 -18.60
CA GLY A 212 1.86 -10.83 -18.91
C GLY A 212 1.90 -9.33 -19.19
N SER A 213 0.89 -8.57 -18.75
CA SER A 213 0.92 -7.11 -18.83
C SER A 213 1.82 -6.50 -17.75
N TYR A 214 1.90 -7.16 -16.60
CA TYR A 214 2.57 -6.68 -15.38
C TYR A 214 2.11 -5.25 -15.04
N ASP A 215 1.05 -5.11 -14.23
CA ASP A 215 0.46 -3.82 -13.84
C ASP A 215 1.52 -2.76 -13.52
N ARG A 216 1.53 -1.67 -14.30
CA ARG A 216 2.50 -0.56 -14.20
C ARG A 216 2.11 0.53 -13.21
N SER A 217 1.03 0.33 -12.45
CA SER A 217 0.60 1.30 -11.44
C SER A 217 1.59 1.49 -10.28
N CYS A 218 2.50 0.54 -10.07
CA CYS A 218 3.60 0.62 -9.14
C CYS A 218 4.89 0.12 -9.79
N THR A 219 5.90 1.00 -9.87
CA THR A 219 7.16 0.73 -10.57
C THR A 219 8.19 0.05 -9.66
N LEU A 220 9.21 -0.54 -10.28
CA LEU A 220 10.36 -1.10 -9.58
C LEU A 220 11.09 -0.05 -8.75
N GLU A 221 11.28 1.17 -9.26
CA GLU A 221 11.91 2.27 -8.52
C GLU A 221 11.20 2.55 -7.21
N ILE A 222 9.87 2.66 -7.23
CA ILE A 222 9.06 2.90 -6.05
C ILE A 222 9.21 1.76 -5.05
N THR A 223 9.16 0.51 -5.51
CA THR A 223 9.24 -0.65 -4.61
C THR A 223 10.64 -0.86 -4.03
N VAL A 224 11.69 -0.61 -4.82
CA VAL A 224 13.08 -0.64 -4.34
C VAL A 224 13.28 0.44 -3.27
N LYS A 225 12.75 1.65 -3.52
CA LYS A 225 12.76 2.73 -2.54
C LYS A 225 11.99 2.32 -1.28
N ASP A 226 10.74 1.86 -1.38
CA ASP A 226 9.91 1.48 -0.23
C ASP A 226 10.57 0.38 0.61
N MET A 227 11.12 -0.66 0.00
CA MET A 227 11.85 -1.71 0.73
C MET A 227 13.13 -1.19 1.37
N GLY A 228 13.85 -0.28 0.72
CA GLY A 228 15.02 0.39 1.29
C GLY A 228 14.65 1.21 2.54
N LEU A 229 13.57 1.99 2.47
CA LEU A 229 13.06 2.75 3.61
C LEU A 229 12.65 1.84 4.77
N THR A 230 11.94 0.74 4.49
CA THR A 230 11.54 -0.25 5.50
C THR A 230 12.75 -0.85 6.21
N VAL A 231 13.78 -1.27 5.45
CA VAL A 231 14.99 -1.89 6.01
C VAL A 231 15.81 -0.88 6.81
N GLN A 232 15.99 0.34 6.29
CA GLN A 232 16.68 1.41 7.01
C GLN A 232 16.00 1.72 8.34
N LEU A 233 14.67 1.85 8.35
CA LEU A 233 13.93 2.13 9.56
C LEU A 233 14.04 0.98 10.57
N ALA A 234 14.02 -0.26 10.11
CA ALA A 234 14.26 -1.41 10.98
C ALA A 234 15.66 -1.39 11.60
N ASP A 235 16.69 -1.00 10.84
CA ASP A 235 18.04 -0.81 11.36
C ASP A 235 18.10 0.27 12.45
N GLU A 236 17.42 1.40 12.25
CA GLU A 236 17.34 2.49 13.22
C GLU A 236 16.60 2.09 14.51
N LEU A 237 15.59 1.23 14.40
CA LEU A 237 14.79 0.73 15.52
C LEU A 237 15.38 -0.52 16.19
N GLY A 238 16.44 -1.11 15.63
CA GLY A 238 17.02 -2.36 16.12
C GLY A 238 16.10 -3.58 15.92
N VAL A 239 15.22 -3.55 14.91
CA VAL A 239 14.27 -4.62 14.58
C VAL A 239 14.86 -5.55 13.52
N GLY A 240 14.76 -6.87 13.75
CA GLY A 240 15.19 -7.88 12.80
C GLY A 240 14.16 -8.11 11.70
N LEU A 241 14.58 -7.97 10.43
CA LEU A 241 13.76 -8.29 9.25
C LEU A 241 14.40 -9.37 8.35
N PRO A 242 14.59 -10.62 8.81
CA PRO A 242 15.27 -11.63 8.00
C PRO A 242 14.59 -11.93 6.66
N ILE A 243 13.27 -12.09 6.64
CA ILE A 243 12.47 -12.28 5.42
C ILE A 243 12.36 -10.97 4.65
N GLY A 244 12.08 -9.86 5.32
CA GLY A 244 12.01 -8.53 4.70
C GLY A 244 13.28 -8.16 3.94
N ARG A 245 14.47 -8.45 4.50
CA ARG A 245 15.75 -8.25 3.80
C ARG A 245 15.95 -9.22 2.64
N ALA A 246 15.40 -10.43 2.70
CA ALA A 246 15.43 -11.32 1.54
C ALA A 246 14.55 -10.77 0.40
N VAL A 247 13.40 -10.19 0.73
CA VAL A 247 12.50 -9.54 -0.23
C VAL A 247 13.17 -8.29 -0.81
N GLU A 248 13.76 -7.43 0.02
CA GLU A 248 14.52 -6.24 -0.41
C GLU A 248 15.60 -6.62 -1.42
N ARG A 249 16.43 -7.62 -1.11
CA ARG A 249 17.48 -8.08 -2.03
C ARG A 249 16.93 -8.51 -3.38
N ARG A 250 15.75 -9.15 -3.42
CA ARG A 250 15.11 -9.60 -4.67
C ARG A 250 14.60 -8.40 -5.49
N TYR A 251 14.03 -7.39 -4.85
CA TYR A 251 13.64 -6.17 -5.54
C TYR A 251 14.86 -5.37 -6.00
N CYS A 252 15.93 -5.29 -5.22
CA CYS A 252 17.18 -4.67 -5.68
C CYS A 252 17.81 -5.43 -6.86
N GLU A 253 17.74 -6.76 -6.88
CA GLU A 253 18.16 -7.57 -8.03
C GLU A 253 17.30 -7.23 -9.27
N ALA A 254 15.98 -7.17 -9.11
CA ALA A 254 15.07 -6.81 -10.19
C ALA A 254 15.33 -5.38 -10.70
N GLY A 255 15.50 -4.41 -9.81
CA GLY A 255 15.78 -3.01 -10.15
C GLY A 255 17.13 -2.79 -10.84
N ARG A 256 18.11 -3.70 -10.67
CA ARG A 256 19.36 -3.70 -11.45
C ARG A 256 19.21 -4.32 -12.83
N LYS A 257 18.22 -5.20 -13.02
CA LYS A 257 18.04 -6.00 -14.23
C LYS A 257 17.06 -5.38 -15.22
N PHE A 258 16.04 -4.70 -14.73
CA PHE A 258 14.94 -4.17 -15.52
C PHE A 258 14.90 -2.64 -15.46
N ASP A 259 14.08 -2.02 -16.30
CA ASP A 259 13.96 -0.56 -16.31
C ASP A 259 13.29 -0.06 -15.02
N ARG A 260 13.71 1.11 -14.52
CA ARG A 260 13.19 1.69 -13.26
C ARG A 260 11.67 1.92 -13.29
N TYR A 261 11.09 2.18 -14.46
CA TYR A 261 9.66 2.42 -14.67
C TYR A 261 8.89 1.15 -15.02
N ASP A 262 9.55 0.00 -15.12
CA ASP A 262 8.85 -1.27 -15.26
C ASP A 262 8.07 -1.60 -13.98
N SER A 263 7.04 -2.43 -14.12
CA SER A 263 6.23 -2.93 -13.01
C SER A 263 7.08 -3.63 -11.95
N HIS A 264 6.80 -3.34 -10.67
CA HIS A 264 7.41 -4.06 -9.55
C HIS A 264 7.24 -5.58 -9.63
N LEU A 265 6.17 -6.06 -10.28
CA LEU A 265 5.91 -7.49 -10.48
C LEU A 265 6.96 -8.21 -11.33
N ARG A 266 7.81 -7.47 -12.06
CA ARG A 266 8.93 -8.08 -12.80
C ARG A 266 9.94 -8.78 -11.90
N VAL A 267 9.89 -8.55 -10.59
CA VAL A 267 10.62 -9.38 -9.60
C VAL A 267 10.30 -10.89 -9.77
N VAL A 268 9.09 -11.23 -10.22
CA VAL A 268 8.67 -12.61 -10.48
C VAL A 268 9.37 -13.19 -11.71
N GLU A 269 9.77 -12.38 -12.69
CA GLU A 269 10.55 -12.86 -13.84
C GLU A 269 11.91 -13.42 -13.42
N LEU A 270 12.46 -12.97 -12.29
CA LEU A 270 13.66 -13.58 -11.73
C LEU A 270 13.41 -15.05 -11.36
N ALA A 271 12.22 -15.36 -10.83
CA ALA A 271 11.82 -16.75 -10.58
C ALA A 271 11.54 -17.48 -11.91
N GLU A 272 10.85 -16.87 -12.87
CA GLU A 272 10.62 -17.48 -14.20
C GLU A 272 11.93 -17.98 -14.84
N VAL A 273 13.00 -17.19 -14.75
CA VAL A 273 14.33 -17.55 -15.25
C VAL A 273 14.93 -18.74 -14.49
N VAL A 274 14.90 -18.73 -13.15
CA VAL A 274 15.39 -19.85 -12.32
C VAL A 274 14.61 -21.14 -12.59
N PHE A 275 13.31 -20.99 -12.85
CA PHE A 275 12.42 -22.10 -13.10
C PHE A 275 12.44 -22.56 -14.57
N GLY A 276 12.90 -21.74 -15.51
CA GLY A 276 12.84 -22.05 -16.93
C GLY A 276 11.39 -22.13 -17.44
N VAL A 277 10.49 -21.31 -16.89
CA VAL A 277 9.05 -21.29 -17.20
C VAL A 277 8.56 -19.88 -17.50
N ARG A 278 7.35 -19.77 -18.04
CA ARG A 278 6.60 -18.50 -18.10
C ARG A 278 5.23 -18.70 -17.46
N LEU A 279 4.80 -17.74 -16.64
CA LEU A 279 3.49 -17.73 -15.99
C LEU A 279 2.38 -17.24 -16.90
N LYS A 280 2.73 -16.51 -17.96
CA LYS A 280 1.77 -16.02 -18.95
C LYS A 280 0.95 -17.18 -19.53
N VAL A 281 -0.36 -17.10 -19.36
CA VAL A 281 -1.36 -18.01 -19.90
C VAL A 281 -1.76 -17.51 -21.30
N PRO A 282 -1.50 -18.27 -22.38
CA PRO A 282 -1.86 -17.85 -23.73
C PRO A 282 -3.36 -17.57 -23.88
N GLY A 283 -3.71 -16.41 -24.44
CA GLY A 283 -5.10 -16.01 -24.71
C GLY A 283 -5.88 -15.47 -23.52
N TYR A 284 -5.34 -15.52 -22.30
CA TYR A 284 -5.95 -14.90 -21.14
C TYR A 284 -5.65 -13.39 -21.09
N ARG A 285 -6.62 -12.60 -20.63
CA ARG A 285 -6.50 -11.16 -20.40
C ARG A 285 -7.12 -10.84 -19.04
N ALA A 286 -6.40 -10.11 -18.19
CA ALA A 286 -6.99 -9.67 -16.94
C ALA A 286 -8.12 -8.67 -17.23
N PRO A 287 -9.29 -8.78 -16.56
CA PRO A 287 -10.41 -7.87 -16.72
C PRO A 287 -10.13 -6.53 -16.02
N SER A 288 -9.21 -5.75 -16.57
CA SER A 288 -8.83 -4.44 -16.03
C SER A 288 -8.05 -3.64 -17.07
N LYS A 289 -8.22 -2.31 -17.06
CA LYS A 289 -7.45 -1.39 -17.92
C LYS A 289 -5.95 -1.35 -17.61
N TYR A 290 -5.55 -1.87 -16.44
CA TYR A 290 -4.15 -2.04 -16.03
C TYR A 290 -3.56 -3.39 -16.50
N GLY A 291 -4.41 -4.26 -17.05
CA GLY A 291 -4.05 -5.52 -17.66
C GLY A 291 -3.59 -5.37 -19.11
N ALA A 292 -3.59 -6.49 -19.83
CA ALA A 292 -3.27 -6.52 -21.25
C ALA A 292 -4.36 -5.87 -22.14
N ASP A 293 -5.52 -5.54 -21.57
CA ASP A 293 -6.64 -4.85 -22.23
C ASP A 293 -6.81 -3.43 -21.67
N SER A 294 -6.05 -2.48 -22.21
CA SER A 294 -6.13 -1.08 -21.80
C SER A 294 -7.47 -0.40 -22.13
N ALA A 295 -8.28 -1.02 -23.00
CA ALA A 295 -9.61 -0.52 -23.38
C ALA A 295 -10.74 -1.11 -22.52
N HIS A 296 -10.40 -1.89 -21.49
CA HIS A 296 -11.37 -2.48 -20.58
C HIS A 296 -12.32 -1.40 -20.02
N PRO A 297 -13.64 -1.60 -20.12
CA PRO A 297 -14.61 -0.62 -19.62
C PRO A 297 -14.48 -0.45 -18.10
N PRO A 298 -14.94 0.69 -17.54
CA PRO A 298 -14.98 0.85 -16.09
C PRO A 298 -15.76 -0.28 -15.41
N ASP A 299 -15.23 -0.80 -14.31
CA ASP A 299 -15.88 -1.81 -13.47
C ASP A 299 -17.31 -1.32 -13.07
N GLN A 300 -18.34 -2.15 -13.31
CA GLN A 300 -19.75 -1.79 -13.08
C GLN A 300 -20.32 -2.37 -11.78
N GLU A 301 -19.79 -3.51 -11.35
CA GLU A 301 -20.22 -4.21 -10.13
C GLU A 301 -19.08 -4.23 -9.11
N PHE A 302 -19.43 -4.02 -7.85
CA PHE A 302 -18.49 -4.04 -6.73
C PHE A 302 -18.99 -5.02 -5.66
N LEU A 303 -18.04 -5.67 -4.99
CA LEU A 303 -18.26 -6.52 -3.84
C LEU A 303 -17.72 -5.83 -2.60
N THR A 304 -18.44 -5.96 -1.50
CA THR A 304 -17.96 -5.60 -0.16
C THR A 304 -17.61 -6.88 0.58
N ASP A 305 -16.39 -6.99 1.08
CA ASP A 305 -15.97 -8.15 1.87
C ASP A 305 -16.46 -8.05 3.34
N PRO A 306 -16.28 -9.10 4.16
CA PRO A 306 -16.79 -9.12 5.55
C PRO A 306 -16.23 -8.01 6.45
N VAL A 307 -15.09 -7.41 6.10
CA VAL A 307 -14.47 -6.31 6.86
C VAL A 307 -14.81 -4.93 6.27
N GLY A 308 -15.66 -4.87 5.25
CA GLY A 308 -16.17 -3.63 4.67
C GLY A 308 -15.37 -3.09 3.49
N ARG A 309 -14.37 -3.83 2.98
CA ARG A 309 -13.56 -3.38 1.85
C ARG A 309 -14.29 -3.59 0.54
N ILE A 310 -14.24 -2.56 -0.30
CA ILE A 310 -14.88 -2.57 -1.61
C ILE A 310 -13.86 -3.02 -2.66
N LYS A 311 -14.25 -3.96 -3.51
CA LYS A 311 -13.45 -4.40 -4.68
C LYS A 311 -14.32 -4.58 -5.91
N PRO A 312 -13.82 -4.30 -7.13
CA PRO A 312 -14.55 -4.61 -8.34
C PRO A 312 -14.78 -6.11 -8.45
N LYS A 313 -15.98 -6.49 -8.88
CA LYS A 313 -16.33 -7.87 -9.16
C LYS A 313 -15.79 -8.24 -10.53
N ARG A 314 -14.68 -8.98 -10.55
CA ARG A 314 -14.00 -9.39 -11.77
C ARG A 314 -14.18 -10.88 -12.02
N GLU A 315 -14.71 -11.21 -13.19
CA GLU A 315 -14.78 -12.59 -13.66
C GLU A 315 -13.54 -12.91 -14.52
N HIS A 316 -12.80 -13.94 -14.12
CA HIS A 316 -11.61 -14.37 -14.83
C HIS A 316 -11.93 -15.53 -15.76
N VAL A 317 -12.00 -15.22 -17.06
CA VAL A 317 -12.29 -16.22 -18.11
C VAL A 317 -10.98 -16.71 -18.71
N PHE A 318 -10.62 -17.96 -18.41
CA PHE A 318 -9.45 -18.61 -19.00
C PHE A 318 -9.83 -19.36 -20.28
N PRO A 319 -9.04 -19.28 -21.36
CA PRO A 319 -9.35 -19.93 -22.63
C PRO A 319 -9.19 -21.45 -22.59
N LEU A 320 -8.37 -21.96 -21.67
CA LEU A 320 -8.14 -23.39 -21.46
C LEU A 320 -8.80 -23.83 -20.17
N GLY A 321 -9.56 -24.93 -20.26
CA GLY A 321 -10.18 -25.57 -19.10
C GLY A 321 -9.16 -26.25 -18.17
N ASP A 322 -9.68 -26.76 -17.06
CA ASP A 322 -8.86 -27.46 -16.08
C ASP A 322 -8.43 -28.84 -16.58
N VAL A 323 -7.16 -29.16 -16.31
CA VAL A 323 -6.58 -30.49 -16.52
C VAL A 323 -6.63 -31.30 -15.23
N SER A 324 -6.77 -32.62 -15.35
CA SER A 324 -6.66 -33.53 -14.20
C SER A 324 -5.24 -33.51 -13.64
N LEU A 325 -5.11 -33.37 -12.32
CA LEU A 325 -3.82 -33.38 -11.63
C LEU A 325 -3.55 -34.77 -11.07
N SER A 326 -2.31 -35.23 -11.21
CA SER A 326 -1.83 -36.45 -10.55
C SER A 326 -1.71 -36.28 -9.04
N ASP A 327 -1.66 -37.39 -8.30
CA ASP A 327 -1.48 -37.37 -6.84
C ASP A 327 -0.23 -36.61 -6.39
N ILE A 328 0.87 -36.70 -7.16
CA ILE A 328 2.12 -35.99 -6.84
C ILE A 328 1.95 -34.47 -7.02
N GLN A 329 1.22 -34.04 -8.05
CA GLN A 329 0.92 -32.62 -8.28
C GLN A 329 -0.03 -32.05 -7.23
N ILE A 330 -1.02 -32.85 -6.78
CA ILE A 330 -1.91 -32.48 -5.69
C ILE A 330 -1.13 -32.34 -4.38
N ARG A 331 -0.22 -33.28 -4.07
CA ARG A 331 0.66 -33.19 -2.90
C ARG A 331 1.59 -31.98 -2.97
N LEU A 332 2.16 -31.70 -4.14
CA LEU A 332 2.97 -30.51 -4.37
C LEU A 332 2.20 -29.23 -4.06
N LEU A 333 0.99 -29.07 -4.62
CA LEU A 333 0.16 -27.89 -4.38
C LEU A 333 -0.13 -27.69 -2.89
N ARG A 334 -0.41 -28.79 -2.15
CA ARG A 334 -0.60 -28.73 -0.70
C ARG A 334 0.67 -28.28 0.03
N SER A 335 1.84 -28.76 -0.39
CA SER A 335 3.13 -28.32 0.17
C SER A 335 3.37 -26.83 -0.08
N LEU A 336 3.14 -26.36 -1.30
CA LEU A 336 3.30 -24.95 -1.68
C LEU A 336 2.33 -24.04 -0.92
N VAL A 337 1.09 -24.50 -0.69
CA VAL A 337 0.15 -23.80 0.19
C VAL A 337 0.73 -23.68 1.61
N GLY A 338 1.28 -24.76 2.17
CA GLY A 338 1.93 -24.73 3.48
C GLY A 338 3.12 -23.77 3.54
N GLU A 339 3.97 -23.77 2.52
CA GLU A 339 5.11 -22.85 2.42
C GLU A 339 4.68 -21.38 2.38
N LEU A 340 3.72 -21.04 1.51
CA LEU A 340 3.18 -19.69 1.41
C LEU A 340 2.52 -19.24 2.72
N THR A 341 1.74 -20.14 3.34
CA THR A 341 1.10 -19.89 4.65
C THR A 341 2.16 -19.57 5.72
N HIS A 342 3.26 -20.32 5.74
CA HIS A 342 4.35 -20.10 6.68
C HIS A 342 5.10 -18.79 6.41
N VAL A 343 5.37 -18.46 5.14
CA VAL A 343 5.98 -17.17 4.77
C VAL A 343 5.09 -16.00 5.19
N ASN A 344 3.77 -16.09 4.96
CA ASN A 344 2.81 -15.10 5.42
C ASN A 344 2.87 -14.90 6.95
N ARG A 345 3.00 -16.00 7.72
CA ARG A 345 3.13 -15.93 9.18
C ARG A 345 4.41 -15.21 9.63
N LEU A 346 5.55 -15.56 9.03
CA LEU A 346 6.84 -14.98 9.39
C LEU A 346 6.91 -13.48 9.05
N ILE A 347 6.42 -13.10 7.87
CA ILE A 347 6.41 -11.69 7.48
C ILE A 347 5.41 -10.88 8.32
N LEU A 348 4.34 -11.52 8.79
CA LEU A 348 3.41 -10.91 9.74
C LEU A 348 4.11 -10.60 11.07
N ASP A 349 4.89 -11.55 11.62
CA ASP A 349 5.67 -11.30 12.85
C ASP A 349 6.63 -10.12 12.66
N GLU A 350 7.36 -10.08 11.54
CA GLU A 350 8.25 -8.97 11.21
C GLU A 350 7.53 -7.62 11.10
N ALA A 351 6.32 -7.59 10.53
CA ALA A 351 5.51 -6.39 10.46
C ALA A 351 5.03 -5.92 11.84
N PHE A 352 4.71 -6.85 12.75
CA PHE A 352 4.38 -6.55 14.14
C PHE A 352 5.59 -6.03 14.92
N ASP A 353 6.76 -6.66 14.77
CA ASP A 353 7.99 -6.22 15.41
C ASP A 353 8.37 -4.81 14.94
N LEU A 354 8.26 -4.55 13.64
CA LEU A 354 8.50 -3.22 13.08
C LEU A 354 7.51 -2.20 13.63
N GLY A 355 6.21 -2.50 13.58
CA GLY A 355 5.15 -1.63 14.11
C GLY A 355 5.32 -1.31 15.59
N ARG A 356 5.67 -2.30 16.41
CA ARG A 356 5.96 -2.11 17.85
C ARG A 356 7.20 -1.26 18.06
N GLY A 357 8.25 -1.46 17.26
CA GLY A 357 9.44 -0.61 17.26
C GLY A 357 9.12 0.87 16.99
N MET A 358 8.11 1.13 16.17
CA MET A 358 7.60 2.48 15.88
C MET A 358 6.65 3.04 16.94
N GLY A 359 6.37 2.28 18.00
CA GLY A 359 5.46 2.69 19.07
C GLY A 359 3.97 2.50 18.75
N LEU A 360 3.63 1.75 17.69
CA LEU A 360 2.24 1.42 17.37
C LEU A 360 1.72 0.34 18.32
N SER A 361 0.42 0.40 18.65
CA SER A 361 -0.24 -0.65 19.41
C SER A 361 -0.55 -1.87 18.53
N ASP A 362 -0.51 -3.07 19.10
CA ASP A 362 -0.89 -4.32 18.41
C ASP A 362 -2.30 -4.23 17.81
N ALA A 363 -3.23 -3.58 18.50
CA ALA A 363 -4.58 -3.29 18.03
C ALA A 363 -4.59 -2.51 16.71
N LEU A 364 -3.84 -1.41 16.65
CA LEU A 364 -3.73 -0.59 15.46
C LEU A 364 -3.05 -1.36 14.32
N ILE A 365 -1.98 -2.10 14.62
CA ILE A 365 -1.29 -2.95 13.65
C ILE A 365 -2.27 -3.98 13.06
N CYS A 366 -3.06 -4.66 13.90
CA CYS A 366 -4.11 -5.57 13.45
C CYS A 366 -5.09 -4.90 12.49
N ASP A 367 -5.61 -3.73 12.85
CA ASP A 367 -6.62 -3.02 12.06
C ASP A 367 -6.07 -2.59 10.70
N VAL A 368 -4.90 -1.95 10.67
CA VAL A 368 -4.31 -1.45 9.41
C VAL A 368 -3.90 -2.59 8.48
N ILE A 369 -3.38 -3.70 9.01
CA ILE A 369 -3.07 -4.91 8.22
C ILE A 369 -4.36 -5.50 7.65
N THR A 370 -5.40 -5.64 8.47
CA THR A 370 -6.69 -6.18 8.04
C THR A 370 -7.31 -5.34 6.92
N TRP A 371 -7.24 -4.02 7.02
CA TRP A 371 -7.74 -3.13 5.98
C TRP A 371 -6.87 -3.12 4.72
N SER A 372 -5.54 -3.11 4.87
CA SER A 372 -4.61 -2.96 3.75
C SER A 372 -4.39 -4.26 2.97
N VAL A 373 -4.06 -5.35 3.67
CA VAL A 373 -3.63 -6.61 3.05
C VAL A 373 -4.58 -7.79 3.35
N GLY A 374 -5.61 -7.57 4.17
CA GLY A 374 -6.77 -8.44 4.33
C GLY A 374 -6.68 -9.55 5.36
N ALA A 375 -7.82 -10.23 5.54
CA ALA A 375 -7.97 -11.46 6.36
C ALA A 375 -6.93 -12.54 6.03
N SER A 376 -6.38 -12.47 4.83
CA SER A 376 -5.43 -13.40 4.24
C SER A 376 -3.96 -13.15 4.65
N ALA A 377 -3.65 -12.02 5.30
CA ALA A 377 -2.41 -11.88 6.07
C ALA A 377 -2.41 -12.74 7.35
N TRP A 378 -3.59 -13.11 7.84
CA TRP A 378 -3.76 -13.97 9.01
C TRP A 378 -3.80 -15.42 8.54
N SER A 379 -2.62 -16.03 8.44
CA SER A 379 -2.42 -17.39 7.94
C SER A 379 -3.05 -18.48 8.83
N ASP A 380 -3.38 -18.15 10.08
CA ASP A 380 -3.97 -19.05 11.04
C ASP A 380 -5.41 -18.64 11.36
N THR A 381 -6.27 -19.62 11.61
CA THR A 381 -7.58 -19.49 12.28
C THR A 381 -7.49 -18.90 13.71
N HIS A 382 -6.48 -18.07 13.99
CA HIS A 382 -6.24 -17.31 15.21
C HIS A 382 -6.86 -15.90 15.19
N ALA A 383 -7.72 -15.59 14.21
CA ALA A 383 -8.67 -14.49 14.34
C ALA A 383 -9.59 -14.62 15.58
N GLN A 384 -9.56 -15.75 16.30
CA GLN A 384 -10.26 -15.94 17.58
C GLN A 384 -9.45 -15.54 18.82
N GLN A 385 -8.12 -15.33 18.72
CA GLN A 385 -7.28 -14.88 19.85
C GLN A 385 -7.18 -13.37 19.95
N TYR A 386 -7.33 -12.67 18.83
CA TYR A 386 -7.48 -11.23 18.79
C TYR A 386 -8.98 -10.95 18.72
N SER A 387 -9.56 -10.35 19.75
CA SER A 387 -10.99 -10.02 19.76
C SER A 387 -11.32 -9.16 18.55
N ASN A 388 -12.05 -9.71 17.57
CA ASN A 388 -12.54 -9.01 16.37
C ASN A 388 -13.63 -7.96 16.70
N GLU A 389 -13.64 -7.37 17.89
CA GLU A 389 -14.32 -6.10 18.03
C GLU A 389 -13.45 -5.06 17.31
N PRO A 390 -13.97 -4.40 16.24
CA PRO A 390 -13.23 -3.32 15.61
C PRO A 390 -12.93 -2.26 16.66
N LEU A 391 -11.66 -2.17 17.07
CA LEU A 391 -11.19 -1.22 18.09
C LEU A 391 -11.33 0.22 17.56
N ILE A 392 -11.30 0.37 16.25
CA ILE A 392 -11.73 1.55 15.53
C ILE A 392 -13.12 1.28 14.93
N LYS A 393 -14.18 1.84 15.54
CA LYS A 393 -15.49 1.89 14.87
C LYS A 393 -15.33 2.68 13.57
N PRO A 394 -15.84 2.23 12.41
CA PRO A 394 -15.77 3.00 11.17
C PRO A 394 -16.35 4.42 11.28
N ALA A 395 -17.30 4.62 12.20
CA ALA A 395 -17.89 5.92 12.54
C ALA A 395 -17.04 6.78 13.51
N ALA A 396 -15.97 6.23 14.11
CA ALA A 396 -15.03 6.97 14.97
C ALA A 396 -13.97 7.74 14.18
N ALA A 397 -14.05 7.75 12.84
CA ALA A 397 -13.15 8.49 11.97
C ALA A 397 -13.25 10.03 12.07
N ILE A 398 -14.04 10.62 12.97
CA ILE A 398 -13.94 11.97 13.58
C ILE A 398 -14.91 12.03 14.80
N ALA A 399 -14.42 12.29 16.03
CA ALA A 399 -15.14 12.91 17.18
C ALA A 399 -14.21 13.01 18.44
N PRO A 400 -14.42 13.99 19.37
CA PRO A 400 -13.39 14.74 20.10
C PRO A 400 -12.90 14.07 21.42
N PRO A 401 -11.92 14.62 22.18
CA PRO A 401 -10.99 13.83 22.98
C PRO A 401 -11.65 13.26 24.24
N MET A 402 -11.45 11.95 24.46
CA MET A 402 -11.79 11.33 25.73
C MET A 402 -10.73 11.68 26.78
N ARG A 403 -11.20 12.25 27.89
CA ARG A 403 -10.41 12.53 29.09
C ARG A 403 -9.83 11.23 29.67
N THR A 404 -8.58 11.35 30.13
CA THR A 404 -7.81 10.36 30.89
C THR A 404 -8.63 9.63 31.95
N VAL A 405 -8.51 8.28 31.99
CA VAL A 405 -8.78 7.48 33.18
C VAL A 405 -7.51 6.71 33.54
N PRO A 406 -7.07 6.72 34.80
CA PRO A 406 -5.73 6.30 35.18
C PRO A 406 -5.64 4.84 35.64
N HIS A 407 -4.41 4.33 35.57
CA HIS A 407 -3.88 3.12 36.22
C HIS A 407 -4.27 1.77 35.64
N LEU A 408 -3.27 1.06 35.13
CA LEU A 408 -2.96 -0.33 35.52
C LEU A 408 -1.47 -0.57 35.26
N ILE A 409 -0.67 -0.15 36.24
CA ILE A 409 0.66 -0.70 36.47
C ILE A 409 0.42 -2.09 37.05
N CYS A 410 0.94 -3.14 36.41
CA CYS A 410 1.12 -4.42 37.08
C CYS A 410 2.63 -4.69 37.20
N PRO A 411 3.15 -4.81 38.43
CA PRO A 411 4.58 -4.98 38.67
C PRO A 411 5.01 -6.42 38.40
N TYR A 412 6.25 -6.54 37.92
CA TYR A 412 7.05 -7.75 37.90
C TYR A 412 7.39 -8.22 39.33
N THR A 413 7.91 -9.45 39.44
CA THR A 413 8.40 -10.25 40.60
C THR A 413 7.39 -11.30 41.08
N GLU A 414 7.70 -12.59 41.26
CA GLU A 414 8.94 -13.21 41.75
C GLU A 414 9.23 -14.60 41.11
N GLU A 415 10.51 -14.97 41.19
CA GLU A 415 11.11 -16.30 41.00
C GLU A 415 10.45 -17.38 41.86
N LEU A 416 10.53 -18.65 41.43
CA LEU A 416 10.56 -19.81 42.34
C LEU A 416 11.22 -21.02 41.63
N THR A 417 12.46 -21.29 42.06
CA THR A 417 13.25 -22.56 42.04
C THR A 417 13.64 -23.23 40.73
#